data_AF-A0A0P1H1E9-F1
#
_entry.id   AF-A0A0P1H1E9-F1
#
_cell.length_a   1.000
_cell.length_b   1.000
_cell.length_c   1.000
_cell.angle_alpha   90.00
_cell.angle_beta   90.00
_cell.angle_gamma   90.00
#
_symmetry.space_group_name_H-M   'P 1'
#
loop_
_entity.id
_entity.type
_entity.pdbx_description
1 polymer ?
#
loop_
_entity_poly.entity_id
_entity_poly.type
_entity_poly.pdbx_seq_one_letter_code
_entity_poly.pdbx_strand_id
1 'polypeptide(L)'
;MSLTEDLPQDMPKTGDWPGGDWADLAFFETDWPRIAKALKTDRRSVLPPDAQRFAALDLTPAYQTRVVVLGQDPYPTPGHAHGLAFSVAPDVHPLPRSLSNIFKELQEDIGETPANGDLRHWARQGVLLLNTALSVPAGDANGHKDLGWQVLAEQILMRVSARPTAFVLWGKQAQRLEKFINTGDHLILKTAHPSPLSARRGFFGSRPFSAINTWLTARGEEPINWTQ
;
A
#
# COMPACT_ATOMS: atom_id res chain seq x y z
N MET A 1 -14.15 -4.07 36.30
CA MET A 1 -12.82 -4.52 35.85
C MET A 1 -12.74 -4.23 34.36
N SER A 2 -12.32 -3.01 34.01
CA SER A 2 -12.17 -2.56 32.62
C SER A 2 -10.68 -2.43 32.39
N LEU A 3 -10.11 -3.36 31.62
CA LEU A 3 -8.74 -3.25 31.14
C LEU A 3 -8.81 -2.47 29.83
N THR A 4 -8.70 -1.15 29.94
CA THR A 4 -8.28 -0.31 28.83
C THR A 4 -6.78 -0.55 28.68
N GLU A 5 -6.39 -1.36 27.70
CA GLU A 5 -5.00 -1.43 27.26
C GLU A 5 -4.67 -0.11 26.55
N ASP A 6 -3.85 0.68 27.22
CA ASP A 6 -3.22 1.89 26.71
C ASP A 6 -2.37 1.54 25.48
N LEU A 7 -2.85 1.90 24.29
CA LEU A 7 -1.98 2.04 23.12
C LEU A 7 -1.05 3.24 23.38
N PRO A 8 0.27 3.11 23.17
CA PRO A 8 1.20 4.19 23.46
C PRO A 8 0.86 5.43 22.63
N GLN A 9 0.59 6.53 23.34
CA GLN A 9 0.45 7.87 22.79
C GLN A 9 1.76 8.32 22.15
N ASP A 10 1.64 8.80 20.90
CA ASP A 10 2.54 9.71 20.19
C ASP A 10 4.03 9.64 20.58
N MET A 11 4.76 8.77 19.87
CA MET A 11 6.20 9.00 19.70
C MET A 11 6.41 10.31 18.94
N PRO A 12 7.29 11.21 19.40
CA PRO A 12 7.49 12.51 18.76
C PRO A 12 7.98 12.34 17.32
N LYS A 13 7.25 12.94 16.36
CA LYS A 13 7.69 13.09 14.97
C LYS A 13 9.01 13.86 14.94
N THR A 14 10.11 13.16 14.71
CA THR A 14 11.43 13.75 14.48
C THR A 14 11.68 13.80 12.98
N GLY A 15 10.99 14.70 12.27
CA GLY A 15 11.19 14.96 10.84
C GLY A 15 9.92 14.95 9.98
N ASP A 16 10.08 15.28 8.69
CA ASP A 16 9.03 15.32 7.66
C ASP A 16 8.63 13.92 7.11
N TRP A 17 8.94 12.85 7.85
CA TRP A 17 8.80 11.45 7.42
C TRP A 17 8.26 10.57 8.57
N PRO A 18 7.82 9.33 8.31
CA PRO A 18 7.02 8.56 9.26
C PRO A 18 7.85 8.23 10.51
N GLY A 19 7.19 8.25 11.67
CA GLY A 19 7.77 7.79 12.94
C GLY A 19 7.78 6.27 13.04
N GLY A 20 8.21 5.75 14.20
CA GLY A 20 8.16 4.31 14.48
C GLY A 20 9.28 3.49 13.83
N ASP A 21 9.00 2.22 13.54
CA ASP A 21 9.98 1.22 13.07
C ASP A 21 10.34 1.33 11.58
N TRP A 22 9.89 2.40 10.91
CA TRP A 22 10.31 2.77 9.56
C TRP A 22 11.40 3.84 9.55
N ALA A 23 11.52 4.64 10.62
CA ALA A 23 12.38 5.82 10.63
C ALA A 23 13.88 5.49 10.50
N ASP A 24 14.27 4.25 10.77
CA ASP A 24 15.64 3.73 10.67
C ASP A 24 16.02 3.23 9.26
N LEU A 25 15.10 3.29 8.30
CA LEU A 25 15.40 2.94 6.91
C LEU A 25 16.38 3.96 6.33
N ALA A 26 17.51 3.45 5.81
CA ALA A 26 18.57 4.27 5.20
C ALA A 26 18.04 5.24 4.14
N PHE A 27 16.94 4.88 3.45
CA PHE A 27 16.23 5.75 2.51
C PHE A 27 16.00 7.18 3.04
N PHE A 28 15.62 7.33 4.32
CA PHE A 28 15.29 8.63 4.90
C PHE A 28 16.52 9.53 5.07
N GLU A 29 17.70 8.93 5.19
CA GLU A 29 18.98 9.65 5.26
C GLU A 29 19.58 9.87 3.86
N THR A 30 19.52 8.88 2.98
CA THR A 30 20.26 8.87 1.70
C THR A 30 19.50 9.44 0.51
N ASP A 31 18.19 9.18 0.41
CA ASP A 31 17.40 9.43 -0.80
C ASP A 31 16.32 10.49 -0.59
N TRP A 32 15.67 10.46 0.58
CA TRP A 32 14.60 11.37 0.92
C TRP A 32 14.98 12.86 0.80
N PRO A 33 16.16 13.34 1.26
CA PRO A 33 16.50 14.77 1.12
C PRO A 33 16.48 15.28 -0.32
N ARG A 34 16.92 14.44 -1.28
CA ARG A 34 16.90 14.76 -2.72
C ARG A 34 15.47 14.77 -3.25
N ILE A 35 14.66 13.78 -2.88
CA ILE A 35 13.25 13.65 -3.28
C ILE A 35 12.44 14.83 -2.71
N ALA A 36 12.54 15.11 -1.42
CA ALA A 36 11.88 16.23 -0.75
C ALA A 36 12.20 17.57 -1.42
N LYS A 37 13.48 17.80 -1.77
CA LYS A 37 13.88 18.99 -2.53
C LYS A 37 13.22 19.05 -3.90
N ALA A 38 13.20 17.94 -4.65
CA ALA A 38 12.56 17.88 -5.96
C ALA A 38 11.07 18.20 -5.88
N LEU A 39 10.36 17.63 -4.90
CA LEU A 39 8.93 17.86 -4.67
C LEU A 39 8.64 19.31 -4.28
N LYS A 40 9.46 19.91 -3.41
CA LYS A 40 9.34 21.32 -3.02
C LYS A 40 9.54 22.29 -4.18
N THR A 41 10.35 21.91 -5.16
CA THR A 41 10.62 22.73 -6.35
C THR A 41 9.68 22.45 -7.52
N ASP A 42 8.86 21.40 -7.45
CA ASP A 42 7.87 21.12 -8.47
C ASP A 42 6.78 22.21 -8.46
N ARG A 43 6.50 22.78 -9.63
CA ARG A 43 5.49 23.81 -9.81
C ARG A 43 4.10 23.24 -10.07
N ARG A 44 4.01 21.94 -10.34
CA ARG A 44 2.75 21.21 -10.51
C ARG A 44 2.12 20.95 -9.14
N SER A 45 0.80 20.78 -9.11
CA SER A 45 0.13 20.29 -7.90
C SER A 45 0.51 18.83 -7.65
N VAL A 46 1.19 18.54 -6.55
CA VAL A 46 1.65 17.18 -6.21
C VAL A 46 0.65 16.50 -5.29
N LEU A 47 0.34 15.25 -5.59
CA LEU A 47 -0.56 14.37 -4.83
C LEU A 47 0.20 13.16 -4.27
N PRO A 48 -0.23 12.58 -3.14
CA PRO A 48 -1.21 13.14 -2.20
C PRO A 48 -0.65 14.41 -1.50
N PRO A 49 -1.47 15.13 -0.70
CA PRO A 49 -0.98 16.18 0.19
C PRO A 49 0.23 15.72 1.02
N ASP A 50 1.18 16.61 1.27
CA ASP A 50 2.46 16.28 1.94
C ASP A 50 2.28 15.50 3.24
N ALA A 51 1.33 15.92 4.10
CA ALA A 51 1.04 15.27 5.38
C ALA A 51 0.52 13.82 5.25
N GLN A 52 0.07 13.40 4.07
CA GLN A 52 -0.47 12.07 3.79
C GLN A 52 0.51 11.19 3.01
N ARG A 53 1.66 11.72 2.59
CA ARG A 53 2.62 11.02 1.70
C ARG A 53 3.07 9.67 2.25
N PHE A 54 3.25 9.57 3.56
CA PHE A 54 3.69 8.36 4.26
C PHE A 54 2.57 7.66 5.04
N ALA A 55 1.30 8.00 4.79
CA ALA A 55 0.17 7.48 5.58
C ALA A 55 0.08 5.95 5.61
N ALA A 56 0.48 5.24 4.55
CA ALA A 56 0.54 3.78 4.55
C ALA A 56 1.50 3.22 5.62
N LEU A 57 2.64 3.89 5.82
CA LEU A 57 3.66 3.52 6.81
C LEU A 57 3.22 3.92 8.23
N ASP A 58 2.60 5.09 8.38
CA ASP A 58 2.05 5.55 9.66
C ASP A 58 0.93 4.62 10.17
N LEU A 59 0.08 4.11 9.27
CA LEU A 59 -1.03 3.21 9.63
C LEU A 59 -0.62 1.74 9.78
N THR A 60 0.52 1.35 9.20
CA THR A 60 0.97 -0.04 9.18
C THR A 60 2.44 -0.11 9.57
N PRO A 61 2.77 -0.20 10.87
CA PRO A 61 4.13 -0.46 11.32
C PRO A 61 4.70 -1.76 10.73
N ALA A 62 6.03 -1.86 10.59
CA ALA A 62 6.66 -3.03 9.98
C ALA A 62 6.34 -4.31 10.77
N TYR A 63 6.40 -4.24 12.11
CA TYR A 63 6.05 -5.35 13.00
C TYR A 63 4.56 -5.75 12.99
N GLN A 64 3.67 -4.93 12.42
CA GLN A 64 2.25 -5.26 12.23
C GLN A 64 1.92 -5.68 10.80
N THR A 65 2.85 -5.52 9.85
CA THR A 65 2.60 -5.85 8.44
C THR A 65 2.51 -7.37 8.21
N ARG A 66 1.35 -7.82 7.74
CA ARG A 66 1.04 -9.24 7.47
C ARG A 66 0.79 -9.48 5.97
N VAL A 67 0.32 -8.44 5.29
CA VAL A 67 0.06 -8.43 3.84
C VAL A 67 0.66 -7.17 3.24
N VAL A 68 1.31 -7.27 2.09
CA VAL A 68 1.78 -6.13 1.30
C VAL A 68 1.08 -6.15 -0.04
N VAL A 69 0.40 -5.05 -0.37
CA VAL A 69 -0.23 -4.83 -1.68
C VAL A 69 0.50 -3.69 -2.37
N LEU A 70 1.10 -3.98 -3.53
CA LEU A 70 1.87 -2.99 -4.28
C LEU A 70 1.03 -2.30 -5.36
N GLY A 71 0.90 -0.99 -5.22
CA GLY A 71 0.45 -0.08 -6.28
C GLY A 71 1.63 0.56 -7.02
N GLN A 72 1.32 1.26 -8.11
CA GLN A 72 2.34 1.93 -8.93
C GLN A 72 2.69 3.31 -8.36
N ASP A 73 1.73 4.23 -8.43
CA ASP A 73 1.78 5.62 -7.99
C ASP A 73 0.40 6.04 -7.48
N PRO A 74 0.29 7.16 -6.72
CA PRO A 74 -0.99 7.63 -6.24
C PRO A 74 -1.93 7.97 -7.41
N TYR A 75 -3.24 8.03 -7.16
CA TYR A 75 -4.16 8.52 -8.18
C TYR A 75 -3.80 9.97 -8.57
N PRO A 76 -3.65 10.27 -9.87
CA PRO A 76 -3.26 11.61 -10.33
C PRO A 76 -4.44 12.60 -10.29
N THR A 77 -5.64 12.15 -9.92
CA THR A 77 -6.83 13.00 -9.80
C THR A 77 -6.85 13.67 -8.42
N PRO A 78 -6.90 15.01 -8.34
CA PRO A 78 -7.01 15.72 -7.07
C PRO A 78 -8.18 15.21 -6.21
N GLY A 79 -7.96 15.09 -4.90
CA GLY A 79 -8.95 14.59 -3.95
C GLY A 79 -9.08 13.07 -3.86
N HIS A 80 -8.48 12.30 -4.78
CA HIS A 80 -8.55 10.83 -4.72
C HIS A 80 -7.49 10.24 -3.80
N ALA A 81 -6.22 10.56 -4.03
CA ALA A 81 -5.12 9.95 -3.29
C ALA A 81 -4.96 10.51 -1.88
N HIS A 82 -4.84 9.62 -0.89
CA HIS A 82 -4.59 9.97 0.52
C HIS A 82 -3.43 9.18 1.17
N GLY A 83 -2.52 8.67 0.34
CA GLY A 83 -1.28 8.01 0.81
C GLY A 83 -1.31 6.49 0.87
N LEU A 84 -2.47 5.86 0.62
CA LEU A 84 -2.63 4.41 0.56
C LEU A 84 -2.83 3.98 -0.90
N ALA A 85 -2.13 2.94 -1.34
CA ALA A 85 -2.33 2.37 -2.68
C ALA A 85 -3.78 1.93 -2.88
N PHE A 86 -4.33 2.24 -4.05
CA PHE A 86 -5.71 1.93 -4.48
C PHE A 86 -6.85 2.55 -3.66
N SER A 87 -6.59 3.09 -2.48
CA SER A 87 -7.62 3.70 -1.64
C SER A 87 -7.95 5.13 -2.06
N VAL A 88 -9.19 5.54 -1.81
CA VAL A 88 -9.68 6.91 -1.95
C VAL A 88 -10.42 7.37 -0.69
N ALA A 89 -10.70 8.67 -0.58
CA ALA A 89 -11.52 9.18 0.52
C ALA A 89 -12.97 8.62 0.45
N PRO A 90 -13.69 8.50 1.58
CA PRO A 90 -15.00 7.86 1.63
C PRO A 90 -16.08 8.45 0.71
N ASP A 91 -15.97 9.74 0.39
CA ASP A 91 -16.92 10.50 -0.42
C ASP A 91 -16.63 10.48 -1.93
N VAL A 92 -15.50 9.88 -2.34
CA VAL A 92 -15.09 9.83 -3.75
C VAL A 92 -15.99 8.90 -4.54
N HIS A 93 -16.82 9.49 -5.40
CA HIS A 93 -17.65 8.79 -6.37
C HIS A 93 -17.65 9.51 -7.74
N PRO A 94 -17.63 8.77 -8.88
CA PRO A 94 -17.47 7.32 -8.98
C PRO A 94 -16.07 6.83 -8.55
N LEU A 95 -15.97 5.58 -8.09
CA LEU A 95 -14.68 5.00 -7.70
C LEU A 95 -13.69 4.96 -8.87
N PRO A 96 -12.37 5.10 -8.62
CA PRO A 96 -11.36 4.91 -9.65
C PRO A 96 -11.46 3.51 -10.27
N ARG A 97 -11.25 3.41 -11.59
CA ARG A 97 -11.47 2.16 -12.34
C ARG A 97 -10.70 0.95 -11.79
N SER A 98 -9.47 1.14 -11.30
CA SER A 98 -8.70 0.06 -10.69
C SER A 98 -9.35 -0.43 -9.39
N LEU A 99 -9.82 0.49 -8.53
CA LEU A 99 -10.51 0.14 -7.29
C LEU A 99 -11.87 -0.52 -7.56
N SER A 100 -12.63 -0.04 -8.55
CA SER A 100 -13.85 -0.72 -8.99
C SER A 100 -13.60 -2.16 -9.42
N ASN A 101 -12.48 -2.41 -10.12
CA ASN A 101 -12.10 -3.78 -10.51
C ASN A 101 -11.66 -4.61 -9.29
N ILE A 102 -10.92 -4.04 -8.34
CA ILE A 102 -10.59 -4.69 -7.06
C ILE A 102 -11.86 -5.11 -6.34
N PHE A 103 -12.86 -4.24 -6.22
CA PHE A 103 -14.14 -4.55 -5.57
C PHE A 103 -14.93 -5.61 -6.34
N LYS A 104 -14.90 -5.59 -7.68
CA LYS A 104 -15.50 -6.66 -8.46
C LYS A 104 -14.85 -8.01 -8.19
N GLU A 105 -13.52 -8.08 -8.11
CA GLU A 105 -12.83 -9.33 -7.77
C GLU A 105 -13.14 -9.76 -6.33
N LEU A 106 -13.18 -8.82 -5.39
CA LEU A 106 -13.50 -9.09 -3.99
C LEU A 106 -14.93 -9.65 -3.83
N GLN A 107 -15.90 -9.09 -4.56
CA GLN A 107 -17.27 -9.59 -4.62
C GLN A 107 -17.36 -11.03 -5.16
N GLU A 108 -16.58 -11.36 -6.20
CA GLU A 108 -16.55 -12.70 -6.80
C GLU A 108 -15.76 -13.71 -5.96
N ASP A 109 -14.76 -13.24 -5.21
CA ASP A 109 -13.88 -14.05 -4.38
C ASP A 109 -14.53 -14.42 -3.02
N ILE A 110 -15.04 -13.42 -2.31
CA ILE A 110 -15.53 -13.58 -0.94
C ILE A 110 -17.00 -13.15 -0.73
N GLY A 111 -17.70 -12.71 -1.78
CA GLY A 111 -19.15 -12.47 -1.73
C GLY A 111 -19.58 -11.10 -1.21
N GLU A 112 -18.66 -10.21 -0.87
CA GLU A 112 -18.97 -8.90 -0.28
C GLU A 112 -18.02 -7.80 -0.78
N THR A 113 -18.29 -6.53 -0.46
CA THR A 113 -17.40 -5.38 -0.74
C THR A 113 -17.49 -4.32 0.35
N PRO A 114 -16.43 -3.50 0.56
CA PRO A 114 -16.52 -2.32 1.42
C PRO A 114 -17.60 -1.34 0.93
N ALA A 115 -18.20 -0.60 1.86
CA ALA A 115 -19.27 0.37 1.56
C ALA A 115 -18.80 1.58 0.73
N ASN A 116 -17.51 1.91 0.78
CA ASN A 116 -16.91 3.03 0.06
C ASN A 116 -15.45 2.71 -0.32
N GLY A 117 -14.75 3.65 -0.96
CA GLY A 117 -13.39 3.43 -1.45
C GLY A 117 -12.25 3.60 -0.44
N ASP A 118 -12.57 3.87 0.82
CA ASP A 118 -11.59 3.99 1.89
C ASP A 118 -11.16 2.61 2.40
N LEU A 119 -9.86 2.36 2.38
CA LEU A 119 -9.23 1.08 2.73
C LEU A 119 -8.38 1.20 4.00
N ARG A 120 -8.55 2.28 4.79
CA ARG A 120 -7.84 2.45 6.07
C ARG A 120 -8.12 1.31 7.04
N HIS A 121 -9.28 0.65 6.96
CA HIS A 121 -9.58 -0.54 7.77
C HIS A 121 -8.71 -1.74 7.39
N TRP A 122 -8.29 -1.90 6.13
CA TRP A 122 -7.32 -2.91 5.76
C TRP A 122 -5.95 -2.60 6.37
N ALA A 123 -5.51 -1.35 6.27
CA ALA A 123 -4.21 -0.91 6.81
C ALA A 123 -4.08 -1.20 8.31
N ARG A 124 -5.13 -0.87 9.08
CA ARG A 124 -5.19 -1.13 10.53
C ARG A 124 -5.13 -2.61 10.92
N GLN A 125 -5.39 -3.52 9.98
CA GLN A 125 -5.32 -4.97 10.19
C GLN A 125 -3.97 -5.57 9.73
N GLY A 126 -2.99 -4.72 9.37
CA GLY A 126 -1.67 -5.16 8.91
C GLY A 126 -1.53 -5.30 7.39
N VAL A 127 -2.45 -4.72 6.59
CA VAL A 127 -2.33 -4.66 5.13
C VAL A 127 -1.60 -3.39 4.69
N LEU A 128 -0.30 -3.51 4.41
CA LEU A 128 0.49 -2.40 3.91
C LEU A 128 0.14 -2.11 2.44
N LEU A 129 -0.64 -1.04 2.24
CA LEU A 129 -1.08 -0.54 0.93
C LEU A 129 -0.06 0.45 0.35
N LEU A 130 1.02 -0.06 -0.24
CA LEU A 130 2.20 0.72 -0.64
C LEU A 130 2.24 0.98 -2.14
N ASN A 131 2.41 2.23 -2.56
CA ASN A 131 2.79 2.54 -3.94
C ASN A 131 4.32 2.50 -4.11
N THR A 132 4.80 2.10 -5.28
CA THR A 132 6.25 2.15 -5.61
C THR A 132 6.79 3.56 -5.82
N ALA A 133 5.91 4.52 -6.13
CA ALA A 133 6.15 5.96 -6.01
C ALA A 133 5.13 6.56 -5.04
N LEU A 134 5.58 7.38 -4.08
CA LEU A 134 4.70 7.95 -3.05
C LEU A 134 4.18 9.36 -3.41
N SER A 135 4.40 9.79 -4.66
CA SER A 135 3.93 11.08 -5.15
C SER A 135 3.67 11.03 -6.64
N VAL A 136 2.79 11.91 -7.12
CA VAL A 136 2.49 12.10 -8.54
C VAL A 136 2.05 13.54 -8.78
N PRO A 137 2.42 14.19 -9.88
CA PRO A 137 1.82 15.45 -10.28
C PRO A 137 0.37 15.23 -10.74
N ALA A 138 -0.51 16.16 -10.42
CA ALA A 138 -1.92 16.09 -10.79
C ALA A 138 -2.07 15.97 -12.32
N GLY A 139 -2.84 14.98 -12.76
CA GLY A 139 -3.06 14.65 -14.17
C GLY A 139 -1.91 13.91 -14.86
N ASP A 140 -0.77 13.71 -14.21
CA ASP A 140 0.45 13.19 -14.85
C ASP A 140 0.90 11.86 -14.21
N ALA A 141 0.18 10.78 -14.55
CA ALA A 141 0.52 9.44 -14.08
C ALA A 141 1.98 9.08 -14.44
N ASN A 142 2.72 8.51 -13.49
CA ASN A 142 4.17 8.29 -13.53
C ASN A 142 5.05 9.54 -13.55
N GLY A 143 4.52 10.75 -13.37
CA GLY A 143 5.29 11.99 -13.46
C GLY A 143 6.45 12.10 -12.45
N HIS A 144 6.46 11.25 -11.41
CA HIS A 144 7.53 11.15 -10.40
C HIS A 144 8.21 9.77 -10.33
N LYS A 145 8.04 8.91 -11.34
CA LYS A 145 8.64 7.55 -11.35
C LYS A 145 10.17 7.58 -11.20
N ASP A 146 10.82 8.60 -11.76
CA ASP A 146 12.28 8.71 -11.81
C ASP A 146 12.88 9.49 -10.62
N LEU A 147 12.06 9.87 -9.62
CA LEU A 147 12.57 10.57 -8.43
C LEU A 147 13.38 9.66 -7.50
N GLY A 148 13.29 8.33 -7.64
CA GLY A 148 14.03 7.37 -6.81
C GLY A 148 13.21 6.81 -5.63
N TRP A 149 11.89 7.01 -5.63
CA TRP A 149 10.99 6.41 -4.64
C TRP A 149 11.10 4.89 -4.52
N GLN A 150 11.49 4.24 -5.62
CA GLN A 150 11.64 2.79 -5.67
C GLN A 150 12.55 2.25 -4.56
N VAL A 151 13.60 2.99 -4.19
CA VAL A 151 14.54 2.58 -3.12
C VAL A 151 13.82 2.35 -1.79
N LEU A 152 12.80 3.17 -1.46
CA LEU A 152 12.00 2.98 -0.25
C LEU A 152 11.20 1.66 -0.33
N ALA A 153 10.56 1.39 -1.47
CA ALA A 153 9.80 0.16 -1.65
C ALA A 153 10.70 -1.08 -1.53
N GLU A 154 11.92 -1.03 -2.08
CA GLU A 154 12.91 -2.09 -1.97
C GLU A 154 13.30 -2.35 -0.50
N GLN A 155 13.61 -1.30 0.26
CA GLN A 155 13.95 -1.41 1.68
C GLN A 155 12.79 -1.92 2.54
N ILE A 156 11.56 -1.47 2.26
CA ILE A 156 10.36 -1.97 2.94
C ILE A 156 10.16 -3.46 2.67
N LEU A 157 10.27 -3.92 1.41
CA LEU A 157 10.11 -5.33 1.08
C LEU A 157 11.14 -6.21 1.79
N MET A 158 12.40 -5.77 1.86
CA MET A 158 13.43 -6.48 2.63
C MET A 158 13.11 -6.51 4.14
N ARG A 159 12.62 -5.40 4.70
CA ARG A 159 12.27 -5.30 6.12
C ARG A 159 11.09 -6.22 6.48
N VAL A 160 9.99 -6.17 5.74
CA VAL A 160 8.78 -6.95 6.04
C VAL A 160 8.98 -8.45 5.75
N SER A 161 9.82 -8.79 4.77
CA SER A 161 10.18 -10.19 4.48
C SER A 161 11.14 -10.82 5.50
N ALA A 162 11.50 -10.11 6.59
CA ALA A 162 12.20 -10.72 7.72
C ALA A 162 11.34 -11.78 8.45
N ARG A 163 10.02 -11.82 8.18
CA ARG A 163 9.08 -12.82 8.69
C ARG A 163 8.07 -13.22 7.60
N PRO A 164 7.41 -14.38 7.72
CA PRO A 164 6.32 -14.76 6.84
C PRO A 164 5.32 -13.62 6.62
N THR A 165 5.02 -13.32 5.36
CA THR A 165 4.19 -12.18 4.93
C THR A 165 3.58 -12.54 3.59
N ALA A 166 2.34 -12.13 3.34
CA ALA A 166 1.71 -12.27 2.04
C ALA A 166 2.04 -11.07 1.14
N PHE A 167 2.54 -11.31 -0.06
CA PHE A 167 2.90 -10.29 -1.05
C PHE A 167 1.98 -10.40 -2.26
N VAL A 168 1.27 -9.31 -2.55
CA VAL A 168 0.33 -9.21 -3.65
C VAL A 168 0.93 -8.32 -4.74
N LEU A 169 1.43 -8.99 -5.79
CA LEU A 169 2.22 -8.38 -6.86
C LEU A 169 1.38 -8.27 -8.14
N TRP A 170 0.57 -7.22 -8.20
CA TRP A 170 -0.33 -6.94 -9.32
C TRP A 170 0.40 -6.24 -10.48
N GLY A 171 0.60 -6.97 -11.57
CA GLY A 171 1.25 -6.49 -12.78
C GLY A 171 2.78 -6.57 -12.76
N LYS A 172 3.37 -6.39 -13.95
CA LYS A 172 4.81 -6.64 -14.18
C LYS A 172 5.73 -5.75 -13.34
N GLN A 173 5.32 -4.52 -13.01
CA GLN A 173 6.14 -3.60 -12.22
C GLN A 173 6.29 -4.10 -10.78
N ALA A 174 5.18 -4.45 -10.13
CA ALA A 174 5.19 -5.06 -8.80
C ALA A 174 5.94 -6.41 -8.80
N GLN A 175 5.73 -7.24 -9.82
CA GLN A 175 6.42 -8.55 -9.94
C GLN A 175 7.94 -8.43 -10.04
N ARG A 176 8.48 -7.35 -10.63
CA ARG A 176 9.93 -7.12 -10.67
C ARG A 176 10.55 -6.86 -9.30
N LEU A 177 9.74 -6.44 -8.32
CA LEU A 177 10.20 -6.20 -6.96
C LEU A 177 10.28 -7.48 -6.12
N GLU A 178 9.82 -8.62 -6.64
CA GLU A 178 9.93 -9.93 -5.98
C GLU A 178 11.37 -10.26 -5.56
N LYS A 179 12.37 -9.81 -6.34
CA LYS A 179 13.80 -10.00 -6.03
C LYS A 179 14.28 -9.33 -4.74
N PHE A 180 13.49 -8.42 -4.15
CA PHE A 180 13.78 -7.74 -2.89
C PHE A 180 13.04 -8.35 -1.69
N ILE A 181 12.27 -9.41 -1.93
CA ILE A 181 11.66 -10.21 -0.88
C ILE A 181 12.68 -11.28 -0.48
N ASN A 182 13.04 -11.31 0.80
CA ASN A 182 13.93 -12.36 1.32
C ASN A 182 13.31 -13.75 1.11
N THR A 183 14.14 -14.77 1.03
CA THR A 183 13.65 -16.15 0.97
C THR A 183 13.00 -16.53 2.30
N GLY A 184 11.81 -17.12 2.25
CA GLY A 184 11.08 -17.54 3.44
C GLY A 184 9.74 -18.16 3.09
N ASP A 185 8.99 -18.54 4.12
CA ASP A 185 7.63 -19.07 4.00
C ASP A 185 6.63 -17.94 3.76
N HIS A 186 6.79 -17.22 2.65
CA HIS A 186 5.92 -16.13 2.23
C HIS A 186 4.84 -16.64 1.27
N LEU A 187 3.65 -16.05 1.31
CA LEU A 187 2.69 -16.21 0.23
C LEU A 187 3.00 -15.16 -0.85
N ILE A 188 3.29 -15.58 -2.08
CA ILE A 188 3.52 -14.65 -3.21
C ILE A 188 2.43 -14.83 -4.25
N LEU A 189 1.52 -13.86 -4.34
CA LEU A 189 0.42 -13.85 -5.32
C LEU A 189 0.76 -12.92 -6.48
N LYS A 190 0.92 -13.49 -7.68
CA LYS A 190 1.27 -12.76 -8.91
C LYS A 190 0.14 -12.81 -9.91
N THR A 191 -0.41 -11.66 -10.26
CA THR A 191 -1.54 -11.55 -11.20
C THR A 191 -1.39 -10.34 -12.12
N ALA A 192 -2.29 -10.16 -13.09
CA ALA A 192 -2.33 -8.94 -13.88
C ALA A 192 -2.75 -7.73 -13.02
N HIS A 193 -2.41 -6.51 -13.43
CA HIS A 193 -2.81 -5.31 -12.70
C HIS A 193 -4.34 -5.09 -12.78
N PRO A 194 -5.03 -4.57 -11.73
CA PRO A 194 -6.47 -4.29 -11.75
C PRO A 194 -6.91 -3.17 -12.71
N SER A 195 -5.99 -2.53 -13.43
CA SER A 195 -6.34 -1.52 -14.44
C SER A 195 -7.22 -2.13 -15.54
N PRO A 196 -8.18 -1.38 -16.11
CA PRO A 196 -8.98 -1.83 -17.26
C PRO A 196 -8.16 -2.39 -18.43
N LEU A 197 -6.92 -1.92 -18.61
CA LEU A 197 -6.01 -2.36 -19.67
C LEU A 197 -5.56 -3.83 -19.52
N SER A 198 -5.60 -4.37 -18.30
CA SER A 198 -5.03 -5.68 -17.97
C SER A 198 -5.93 -6.57 -17.13
N ALA A 199 -7.00 -6.06 -16.52
CA ALA A 199 -7.77 -6.82 -15.53
C ALA A 199 -8.35 -8.14 -16.08
N ARG A 200 -8.84 -8.12 -17.33
CA ARG A 200 -9.36 -9.32 -18.02
C ARG A 200 -8.27 -10.33 -18.43
N ARG A 201 -6.99 -9.98 -18.30
CA ARG A 201 -5.84 -10.83 -18.67
C ARG A 201 -5.27 -11.61 -17.47
N GLY A 202 -6.04 -11.75 -16.40
CA GLY A 202 -5.68 -12.56 -15.24
C GLY A 202 -5.70 -11.85 -13.89
N PHE A 203 -6.29 -10.65 -13.77
CA PHE A 203 -6.66 -10.11 -12.46
C PHE A 203 -7.99 -10.70 -12.00
N PHE A 204 -8.99 -10.70 -12.89
CA PHE A 204 -10.29 -11.31 -12.59
C PHE A 204 -10.18 -12.83 -12.49
N GLY A 205 -10.79 -13.41 -11.45
CA GLY A 205 -10.73 -14.82 -11.10
C GLY A 205 -9.43 -15.25 -10.42
N SER A 206 -8.60 -14.30 -9.99
CA SER A 206 -7.34 -14.60 -9.30
C SER A 206 -7.50 -14.88 -7.80
N ARG A 207 -8.65 -14.51 -7.22
CA ARG A 207 -9.08 -14.84 -5.86
C ARG A 207 -8.01 -14.57 -4.79
N PRO A 208 -7.40 -13.38 -4.76
CA PRO A 208 -6.28 -13.13 -3.86
C PRO A 208 -6.72 -13.01 -2.40
N PHE A 209 -7.96 -12.54 -2.13
CA PHE A 209 -8.42 -12.22 -0.78
C PHE A 209 -8.71 -13.50 0.02
N SER A 210 -9.41 -14.47 -0.58
CA SER A 210 -9.63 -15.78 0.04
C SER A 210 -8.33 -16.54 0.21
N ALA A 211 -7.43 -16.50 -0.79
CA ALA A 211 -6.11 -17.14 -0.72
C ALA A 211 -5.26 -16.59 0.44
N ILE A 212 -5.24 -15.27 0.63
CA ILE A 212 -4.55 -14.64 1.77
C ILE A 212 -5.16 -15.12 3.10
N ASN A 213 -6.49 -15.10 3.24
CA ASN A 213 -7.14 -15.50 4.48
C ASN A 213 -6.94 -17.00 4.79
N THR A 214 -6.96 -17.87 3.79
CA THR A 214 -6.61 -19.29 3.94
C THR A 214 -5.17 -19.45 4.43
N TRP A 215 -4.23 -18.70 3.84
CA TRP A 215 -2.82 -18.76 4.24
C TRP A 215 -2.59 -18.25 5.67
N LEU A 216 -3.22 -17.13 6.07
CA LEU A 216 -3.15 -16.62 7.44
C LEU A 216 -3.75 -17.62 8.45
N THR A 217 -4.92 -18.18 8.14
CA THR A 217 -5.60 -19.16 9.01
C THR A 217 -4.78 -20.42 9.21
N ALA A 218 -4.14 -20.93 8.15
CA ALA A 218 -3.27 -22.10 8.22
C ALA A 218 -2.06 -21.91 9.15
N ARG A 219 -1.72 -20.66 9.47
CA ARG A 219 -0.64 -20.25 10.37
C ARG A 219 -1.12 -19.87 11.76
N GLY A 220 -2.42 -20.04 12.04
CA GLY A 220 -3.04 -19.66 13.31
C GLY A 220 -3.22 -18.15 13.48
N GLU A 221 -3.14 -17.38 12.41
CA GLU A 221 -3.35 -15.93 12.46
C GLU A 221 -4.79 -15.56 12.06
N GLU A 222 -5.29 -14.44 12.59
CA GLU A 222 -6.64 -13.97 12.29
C GLU A 222 -6.79 -13.54 10.81
N PRO A 223 -7.81 -14.01 10.07
CA PRO A 223 -8.08 -13.54 8.72
C PRO A 223 -8.24 -12.01 8.65
N ILE A 224 -7.92 -11.41 7.51
CA ILE A 224 -8.25 -10.00 7.26
C ILE A 224 -9.76 -9.90 7.01
N ASN A 225 -10.41 -8.99 7.73
CA ASN A 225 -11.73 -8.52 7.38
C ASN A 225 -11.61 -7.52 6.22
N TRP A 226 -11.87 -8.02 5.02
CA TRP A 226 -11.77 -7.23 3.79
C TRP A 226 -12.93 -6.25 3.59
N THR A 227 -13.97 -6.27 4.42
CA THR A 227 -15.18 -5.46 4.22
C THR A 227 -15.39 -4.40 5.27
N GLN A 228 -14.90 -4.59 6.51
CA GLN A 228 -15.06 -3.65 7.64
C GLN A 228 -13.87 -3.64 8.62
#